data_AF-A0A0N1GSI9-F1
#
_entry.id   AF-A0A0N1GSI9-F1
#
_cell.length_a   1.000
_cell.length_b   1.000
_cell.length_c   1.000
_cell.angle_alpha   90.00
_cell.angle_beta   90.00
_cell.angle_gamma   90.00
#
_symmetry.space_group_name_H-M   'P 1'
#
loop_
_entity.id
_entity.type
_entity.pdbx_description
1 polymer ?
#
loop_
_entity_poly.entity_id
_entity_poly.type
_entity_poly.pdbx_seq_one_letter_code
_entity_poly.pdbx_strand_id
1 'polypeptide(L)'
;MGEPRPLEDDISQERQAALLTATGNGPTVRNEEELLADKYGPADSHGVYGLPADDDGDEAVGDPLDDQPRRLGGNTGGLEKMIAAMETWLGLGEPNVIQEWYRQRNGNAYAGNFAWCNATITRAAYDSDNYAAVCFGMDWAYTVAHAARFNTDKQWTAMTNGILKSGIRRGDIVFFDWDGTSEIGKIDHVGIVTSVSSDGKYVYTIEGNTANVCARRVRVVADIAGFGRPKYPTTGPVTAATPARYKVTVNGLEYGYGAKGDHITKVGQALVKAGFGKHYTEGPGSTWSDADTRNFSDFQKSLGYKGTAAGQDADGIPGSSSLKNLLGTLPAKPAPAPAPAKPPTPVYQPYPGKAFFHAGRYSPIITALGRRLVALGYGRHYSTGPGPNWTNADRWNVRDFQRAQGWTGDDADGYPGPETWKRLKVPKI
;
A
#
# COMPACT_ATOMS: atom_id res chain seq x y z
N MET A 1 -26.92 33.22 -15.57
CA MET A 1 -26.42 32.01 -16.26
C MET A 1 -24.93 32.18 -16.47
N GLY A 2 -24.12 31.54 -15.63
CA GLY A 2 -22.66 31.58 -15.77
C GLY A 2 -22.19 30.97 -17.09
N GLU A 3 -21.00 31.37 -17.53
CA GLU A 3 -20.38 30.84 -18.75
C GLU A 3 -20.32 29.30 -18.72
N PRO A 4 -20.42 28.64 -19.90
CA PRO A 4 -20.32 27.20 -19.99
C PRO A 4 -18.95 26.74 -19.48
N ARG A 5 -18.98 25.85 -18.48
CA ARG A 5 -17.77 25.35 -17.83
C ARG A 5 -17.27 24.07 -18.50
N PRO A 6 -15.95 23.88 -18.66
CA PRO A 6 -15.39 22.71 -19.34
C PRO A 6 -15.76 21.40 -18.65
N LEU A 7 -16.11 20.39 -19.46
CA LEU A 7 -16.50 19.02 -19.04
C LEU A 7 -15.35 18.00 -19.20
N GLU A 8 -14.10 18.46 -19.26
CA GLU A 8 -12.92 17.62 -19.46
C GLU A 8 -12.69 16.71 -18.24
N ASP A 9 -12.64 15.40 -18.43
CA ASP A 9 -12.40 14.39 -17.38
C ASP A 9 -10.95 13.87 -17.33
N ASP A 10 -10.11 14.29 -18.26
CA ASP A 10 -8.66 14.15 -18.22
C ASP A 10 -8.03 15.54 -18.28
N ILE A 11 -7.98 16.18 -17.10
CA ILE A 11 -7.59 17.58 -16.95
C ILE A 11 -6.39 17.68 -16.01
N SER A 12 -5.36 18.41 -16.45
CA SER A 12 -4.14 18.58 -15.65
C SER A 12 -4.41 19.33 -14.35
N GLN A 13 -3.57 19.12 -13.34
CA GLN A 13 -3.67 19.82 -12.06
C GLN A 13 -3.61 21.35 -12.22
N GLU A 14 -2.76 21.85 -13.12
CA GLU A 14 -2.68 23.29 -13.42
C GLU A 14 -3.98 23.82 -14.03
N ARG A 15 -4.60 23.04 -14.94
CA ARG A 15 -5.85 23.42 -15.58
C ARG A 15 -7.03 23.36 -14.61
N GLN A 16 -7.08 22.36 -13.72
CA GLN A 16 -8.06 22.32 -12.64
C GLN A 16 -7.98 23.57 -11.77
N ALA A 17 -6.78 23.96 -11.33
CA ALA A 17 -6.56 25.16 -10.53
C ALA A 17 -7.06 26.44 -11.23
N ALA A 18 -6.82 26.56 -12.54
CA ALA A 18 -7.27 27.71 -13.35
C ALA A 18 -8.79 27.80 -13.51
N LEU A 19 -9.54 26.72 -13.28
CA LEU A 19 -10.99 26.66 -13.39
C LEU A 19 -11.70 26.77 -12.03
N LEU A 20 -10.97 26.86 -10.92
CA LEU A 20 -11.57 26.99 -9.60
C LEU A 20 -12.23 28.36 -9.44
N THR A 21 -13.52 28.33 -9.14
CA THR A 21 -14.31 29.51 -8.78
C THR A 21 -14.81 29.36 -7.35
N ALA A 22 -14.77 30.44 -6.57
CA ALA A 22 -15.42 30.46 -5.27
C ALA A 22 -16.94 30.32 -5.45
N THR A 23 -17.56 29.37 -4.78
CA THR A 23 -18.99 29.04 -4.95
C THR A 23 -19.88 29.45 -3.78
N GLY A 24 -19.29 30.05 -2.74
CA GLY A 24 -19.99 30.41 -1.51
C GLY A 24 -20.55 29.18 -0.78
N ASN A 25 -21.50 29.39 0.13
CA ASN A 25 -22.02 28.31 0.97
C ASN A 25 -23.09 27.46 0.26
N GLY A 26 -23.63 27.97 -0.86
CA GLY A 26 -24.85 27.48 -1.46
C GLY A 26 -26.08 27.61 -0.54
N PRO A 27 -27.29 27.35 -1.05
CA PRO A 27 -28.50 27.24 -0.25
C PRO A 27 -28.48 26.01 0.66
N THR A 28 -28.75 26.19 1.95
CA THR A 28 -29.16 25.10 2.85
C THR A 28 -30.64 25.24 3.19
N VAL A 29 -31.24 24.20 3.77
CA VAL A 29 -32.64 24.26 4.22
C VAL A 29 -32.81 25.25 5.39
N ARG A 30 -33.93 25.97 5.42
CA ARG A 30 -34.17 27.02 6.45
C ARG A 30 -34.13 26.52 7.88
N ASN A 31 -34.47 25.25 8.12
CA ASN A 31 -34.47 24.59 9.41
C ASN A 31 -33.32 23.58 9.56
N GLU A 32 -32.19 23.81 8.88
CA GLU A 32 -31.02 22.91 8.90
C GLU A 32 -30.55 22.61 10.32
N GLU A 33 -30.44 23.64 11.18
CA GLU A 33 -29.99 23.47 12.55
C GLU A 33 -30.90 22.55 13.36
N GLU A 34 -32.22 22.67 13.19
CA GLU A 34 -33.22 21.81 13.84
C GLU A 34 -33.08 20.37 13.37
N LEU A 35 -32.98 20.15 12.05
CA LEU A 35 -32.84 18.80 11.46
C LEU A 35 -31.52 18.12 11.86
N LEU A 36 -30.43 18.88 11.95
CA LEU A 36 -29.15 18.36 12.41
C LEU A 36 -29.16 18.09 13.92
N ALA A 37 -29.78 18.96 14.71
CA ALA A 37 -29.91 18.76 16.14
C ALA A 37 -30.76 17.55 16.51
N ASP A 38 -31.88 17.33 15.79
CA ASP A 38 -32.73 16.15 15.94
C ASP A 38 -31.95 14.85 15.67
N LYS A 39 -31.11 14.86 14.63
CA LYS A 39 -30.37 13.67 14.18
C LYS A 39 -29.10 13.38 14.96
N TYR A 40 -28.34 14.41 15.34
CA TYR A 40 -26.99 14.28 15.88
C TYR A 40 -26.85 14.84 17.30
N GLY A 41 -27.94 15.32 17.90
CA GLY A 41 -27.90 16.13 19.12
C GLY A 41 -27.48 17.58 18.85
N PRO A 42 -27.58 18.46 19.86
CA PRO A 42 -27.24 19.87 19.71
C PRO A 42 -25.77 20.05 19.30
N ALA A 43 -25.51 21.08 18.49
CA ALA A 43 -24.14 21.45 18.14
C ALA A 43 -23.34 21.88 19.39
N ASP A 44 -22.02 21.68 19.33
CA ASP A 44 -21.10 22.22 20.33
C ASP A 44 -20.97 23.75 20.23
N SER A 45 -20.14 24.34 21.09
CA SER A 45 -19.91 25.79 21.12
C SER A 45 -19.30 26.36 19.82
N HIS A 46 -18.83 25.51 18.91
CA HIS A 46 -18.26 25.87 17.62
C HIS A 46 -19.22 25.58 16.46
N GLY A 47 -20.46 25.17 16.73
CA GLY A 47 -21.44 24.83 15.71
C GLY A 47 -21.22 23.45 15.09
N VAL A 48 -20.44 22.57 15.73
CA VAL A 48 -20.15 21.22 15.24
C VAL A 48 -21.14 20.21 15.83
N TYR A 49 -21.81 19.48 14.95
CA TYR A 49 -22.72 18.39 15.30
C TYR A 49 -21.95 17.06 15.42
N GLY A 50 -22.26 16.29 16.47
CA GLY A 50 -21.54 15.06 16.82
C GLY A 50 -21.79 13.86 15.91
N LEU A 51 -21.57 12.66 16.47
CA LEU A 51 -22.03 11.40 15.86
C LEU A 51 -23.54 11.25 16.10
N PRO A 52 -24.26 10.41 15.31
CA PRO A 52 -25.65 10.09 15.61
C PRO A 52 -25.78 9.65 17.07
N ALA A 53 -26.85 10.08 17.75
CA ALA A 53 -27.16 9.52 19.06
C ALA A 53 -27.28 7.99 18.91
N ASP A 54 -26.74 7.23 19.86
CA ASP A 54 -26.93 5.78 19.91
C ASP A 54 -28.44 5.53 20.02
N ASP A 55 -29.05 5.10 18.91
CA ASP A 55 -30.47 4.78 18.84
C ASP A 55 -30.70 3.42 19.50
N ASP A 56 -30.70 3.41 20.83
CA ASP A 56 -31.25 2.33 21.64
C ASP A 56 -32.78 2.37 21.55
N GLY A 57 -33.31 1.98 20.38
CA GLY A 57 -34.68 1.52 20.21
C GLY A 57 -35.66 2.50 19.56
N ASP A 58 -35.82 2.36 18.25
CA ASP A 58 -37.16 2.24 17.68
C ASP A 58 -37.15 1.33 16.44
N GLU A 59 -38.16 0.47 16.33
CA GLU A 59 -38.28 -0.52 15.25
C GLU A 59 -38.49 0.17 13.90
N ALA A 60 -37.41 0.36 13.15
CA ALA A 60 -37.51 0.71 11.74
C ALA A 60 -38.08 -0.48 10.95
N VAL A 61 -39.37 -0.35 10.63
CA VAL A 61 -40.11 -1.16 9.66
C VAL A 61 -39.25 -1.41 8.42
N GLY A 62 -39.03 -2.69 8.10
CA GLY A 62 -38.02 -3.15 7.15
C GLY A 62 -38.07 -2.48 5.78
N ASP A 63 -36.89 -2.09 5.31
CA ASP A 63 -36.60 -1.83 3.89
C ASP A 63 -36.69 -3.14 3.10
N PRO A 64 -37.51 -3.25 2.04
CA PRO A 64 -37.60 -4.48 1.23
C PRO A 64 -36.34 -4.80 0.41
N LEU A 65 -35.26 -4.01 0.48
CA LEU A 65 -34.06 -4.22 -0.35
C LEU A 65 -32.73 -4.34 0.42
N ASP A 66 -32.72 -4.46 1.75
CA ASP A 66 -31.49 -4.66 2.52
C ASP A 66 -31.70 -5.67 3.68
N ASP A 67 -31.64 -6.96 3.35
CA ASP A 67 -31.64 -8.04 4.36
C ASP A 67 -30.22 -8.35 4.83
N GLN A 68 -29.61 -7.44 5.59
CA GLN A 68 -28.52 -7.79 6.52
C GLN A 68 -28.65 -6.98 7.84
N PRO A 69 -28.81 -7.64 9.00
CA PRO A 69 -28.93 -6.95 10.28
C PRO A 69 -27.61 -6.29 10.67
N ARG A 70 -27.68 -4.99 11.00
CA ARG A 70 -26.55 -4.23 11.58
C ARG A 70 -26.14 -4.85 12.91
N ARG A 71 -25.02 -5.59 12.91
CA ARG A 71 -24.32 -5.95 14.15
C ARG A 71 -23.44 -4.79 14.58
N LEU A 72 -23.78 -4.22 15.73
CA LEU A 72 -22.90 -3.40 16.55
C LEU A 72 -21.60 -4.20 16.84
N GLY A 73 -20.46 -3.61 16.48
CA GLY A 73 -19.12 -4.15 16.73
C GLY A 73 -18.49 -4.89 15.55
N GLY A 74 -17.65 -4.19 14.77
CA GLY A 74 -16.64 -4.79 13.92
C GLY A 74 -16.72 -4.48 12.42
N ASN A 75 -15.58 -4.03 11.88
CA ASN A 75 -15.22 -4.09 10.45
C ASN A 75 -16.01 -3.17 9.50
N THR A 76 -15.70 -1.87 9.52
CA THR A 76 -16.32 -0.85 8.65
C THR A 76 -15.78 -0.92 7.23
N GLY A 77 -16.65 -1.25 6.25
CA GLY A 77 -16.31 -1.33 4.82
C GLY A 77 -15.76 -0.03 4.21
N GLY A 78 -15.32 -0.09 2.94
CA GLY A 78 -14.65 1.04 2.27
C GLY A 78 -15.41 2.37 2.41
N LEU A 79 -16.73 2.36 2.21
CA LEU A 79 -17.56 3.56 2.34
C LEU A 79 -17.59 4.13 3.76
N GLU A 80 -17.58 3.28 4.78
CA GLU A 80 -17.62 3.72 6.18
C GLU A 80 -16.29 4.37 6.59
N LYS A 81 -15.15 3.87 6.08
CA LYS A 81 -13.86 4.54 6.24
C LYS A 81 -13.85 5.92 5.59
N MET A 82 -14.50 6.07 4.43
CA MET A 82 -14.61 7.36 3.73
C MET A 82 -15.38 8.39 4.58
N ILE A 83 -16.51 7.97 5.14
CA ILE A 83 -17.33 8.84 6.00
C ILE A 83 -16.58 9.16 7.29
N ALA A 84 -15.95 8.17 7.93
CA ALA A 84 -15.15 8.40 9.13
C ALA A 84 -14.01 9.40 8.89
N ALA A 85 -13.34 9.36 7.74
CA ALA A 85 -12.31 10.34 7.38
C ALA A 85 -12.89 11.76 7.30
N MET A 86 -14.04 11.93 6.64
CA MET A 86 -14.74 13.22 6.55
C MET A 86 -15.16 13.74 7.94
N GLU A 87 -15.62 12.85 8.83
CA GLU A 87 -16.02 13.21 10.20
C GLU A 87 -14.86 13.76 11.04
N THR A 88 -13.62 13.31 10.79
CA THR A 88 -12.45 13.86 11.51
C THR A 88 -12.16 15.33 11.21
N TRP A 89 -12.76 15.89 10.18
CA TRP A 89 -12.57 17.30 9.78
C TRP A 89 -13.75 18.19 10.09
N LEU A 90 -14.80 17.71 10.76
CA LEU A 90 -15.91 18.57 11.16
C LEU A 90 -15.39 19.77 11.99
N GLY A 91 -15.80 20.97 11.60
CA GLY A 91 -15.34 22.24 12.18
C GLY A 91 -14.03 22.78 11.61
N LEU A 92 -13.34 22.04 10.74
CA LEU A 92 -12.09 22.50 10.14
C LEU A 92 -12.35 23.70 9.21
N GLY A 93 -11.86 24.88 9.60
CA GLY A 93 -11.97 26.14 8.85
C GLY A 93 -10.69 26.54 8.10
N GLU A 94 -10.71 27.65 7.37
CA GLU A 94 -9.53 28.17 6.65
C GLU A 94 -8.58 29.02 7.52
N PRO A 95 -7.25 29.02 7.23
CA PRO A 95 -6.54 28.10 6.34
C PRO A 95 -6.43 26.70 6.97
N ASN A 96 -6.38 25.64 6.14
CA ASN A 96 -6.40 24.27 6.64
C ASN A 96 -5.36 23.31 6.05
N VAL A 97 -5.21 22.18 6.75
CA VAL A 97 -4.33 21.06 6.40
C VAL A 97 -4.71 20.34 5.10
N ILE A 98 -5.96 20.45 4.62
CA ILE A 98 -6.39 19.85 3.35
C ILE A 98 -5.81 20.66 2.20
N GLN A 99 -5.98 21.98 2.20
CA GLN A 99 -5.40 22.88 1.20
C GLN A 99 -3.88 22.80 1.18
N GLU A 100 -3.25 22.72 2.36
CA GLU A 100 -1.81 22.51 2.48
C GLU A 100 -1.36 21.20 1.84
N TRP A 101 -1.98 20.08 2.21
CA TRP A 101 -1.68 18.76 1.65
C TRP A 101 -1.87 18.72 0.13
N TYR A 102 -2.99 19.25 -0.36
CA TYR A 102 -3.32 19.22 -1.78
C TYR A 102 -2.30 20.02 -2.59
N ARG A 103 -1.87 21.19 -2.07
CA ARG A 103 -0.82 22.00 -2.68
C ARG A 103 0.54 21.31 -2.69
N GLN A 104 0.95 20.68 -1.58
CA GLN A 104 2.22 19.95 -1.52
C GLN A 104 2.25 18.80 -2.54
N ARG A 105 1.11 18.18 -2.80
CA ARG A 105 0.97 17.05 -3.72
C ARG A 105 0.83 17.47 -5.19
N ASN A 106 0.14 18.58 -5.48
CA ASN A 106 -0.25 18.97 -6.85
C ASN A 106 0.44 20.24 -7.37
N GLY A 107 1.30 20.87 -6.57
CA GLY A 107 2.20 21.94 -6.99
C GLY A 107 1.67 23.35 -6.83
N ASN A 108 2.47 24.31 -7.30
CA ASN A 108 2.33 25.74 -7.00
C ASN A 108 1.09 26.41 -7.63
N ALA A 109 0.41 25.76 -8.58
CA ALA A 109 -0.86 26.28 -9.11
C ALA A 109 -1.93 26.44 -8.02
N TYR A 110 -1.80 25.70 -6.91
CA TYR A 110 -2.66 25.78 -5.73
C TYR A 110 -2.05 26.63 -4.58
N ALA A 111 -1.13 27.56 -4.90
CA ALA A 111 -0.44 28.39 -3.90
C ALA A 111 -1.37 29.33 -3.10
N GLY A 112 -2.51 29.74 -3.67
CA GLY A 112 -3.46 30.66 -3.04
C GLY A 112 -4.48 29.98 -2.11
N ASN A 113 -5.40 30.80 -1.58
CA ASN A 113 -6.61 30.30 -0.94
C ASN A 113 -7.60 29.87 -2.03
N PHE A 114 -7.70 28.57 -2.30
CA PHE A 114 -8.54 28.02 -3.36
C PHE A 114 -9.73 27.26 -2.80
N ALA A 115 -10.82 27.17 -3.57
CA ALA A 115 -11.99 26.42 -3.16
C ALA A 115 -11.65 24.94 -2.90
N TRP A 116 -11.86 24.47 -1.68
CA TRP A 116 -11.33 23.18 -1.21
C TRP A 116 -12.38 22.09 -0.99
N CYS A 117 -13.62 22.29 -1.46
CA CYS A 117 -14.69 21.29 -1.33
C CYS A 117 -14.32 19.94 -1.95
N ASN A 118 -13.85 19.93 -3.21
CA ASN A 118 -13.47 18.68 -3.88
C ASN A 118 -12.09 18.16 -3.41
N ALA A 119 -11.19 19.06 -3.00
CA ALA A 119 -9.94 18.67 -2.36
C ALA A 119 -10.20 17.90 -1.05
N THR A 120 -11.28 18.22 -0.33
CA THR A 120 -11.74 17.47 0.86
C THR A 120 -12.12 16.04 0.49
N ILE A 121 -12.89 15.85 -0.59
CA ILE A 121 -13.27 14.51 -1.09
C ILE A 121 -12.02 13.72 -1.50
N THR A 122 -11.11 14.35 -2.23
CA THR A 122 -9.83 13.74 -2.61
C THR A 122 -9.03 13.31 -1.38
N ARG A 123 -8.95 14.18 -0.36
CA ARG A 123 -8.22 13.88 0.87
C ARG A 123 -8.88 12.77 1.68
N ALA A 124 -10.21 12.76 1.81
CA ALA A 124 -10.94 11.67 2.46
C ALA A 124 -10.70 10.34 1.74
N ALA A 125 -10.75 10.33 0.41
CA ALA A 125 -10.52 9.13 -0.37
C ALA A 125 -9.10 8.59 -0.17
N TYR A 126 -8.11 9.49 -0.10
CA TYR A 126 -6.73 9.13 0.21
C TYR A 126 -6.58 8.56 1.63
N ASP A 127 -7.09 9.27 2.64
CA ASP A 127 -6.96 8.86 4.05
C ASP A 127 -7.75 7.59 4.41
N SER A 128 -8.75 7.22 3.60
CA SER A 128 -9.64 6.07 3.82
C SER A 128 -9.33 4.83 2.99
N ASP A 129 -8.25 4.84 2.21
CA ASP A 129 -7.89 3.79 1.23
C ASP A 129 -8.90 3.64 0.07
N ASN A 130 -9.69 4.68 -0.23
CA ASN A 130 -10.69 4.66 -1.31
C ASN A 130 -10.29 5.48 -2.55
N TYR A 131 -9.04 5.97 -2.62
CA TYR A 131 -8.55 6.83 -3.69
C TYR A 131 -8.80 6.28 -5.09
N ALA A 132 -8.61 4.98 -5.32
CA ALA A 132 -8.89 4.37 -6.62
C ALA A 132 -10.39 4.37 -6.97
N ALA A 133 -11.26 4.10 -5.98
CA ALA A 133 -12.70 3.99 -6.17
C ALA A 133 -13.40 5.35 -6.34
N VAL A 134 -12.88 6.38 -5.67
CA VAL A 134 -13.46 7.73 -5.64
C VAL A 134 -12.77 8.65 -6.64
N CYS A 135 -11.44 8.63 -6.70
CA CYS A 135 -10.64 9.61 -7.44
C CYS A 135 -10.10 9.08 -8.78
N PHE A 136 -10.29 7.78 -9.08
CA PHE A 136 -9.86 7.19 -10.36
C PHE A 136 -8.36 7.35 -10.65
N GLY A 137 -7.53 7.44 -9.60
CA GLY A 137 -6.09 7.61 -9.73
C GLY A 137 -5.62 9.07 -9.85
N MET A 138 -6.51 10.06 -9.91
CA MET A 138 -6.19 11.47 -10.06
C MET A 138 -6.77 12.31 -8.92
N ASP A 139 -6.01 13.28 -8.42
CA ASP A 139 -6.52 14.24 -7.44
C ASP A 139 -7.52 15.23 -8.09
N TRP A 140 -8.63 15.52 -7.41
CA TRP A 140 -9.67 16.42 -7.90
C TRP A 140 -9.84 17.66 -7.02
N ALA A 141 -9.68 18.84 -7.62
CA ALA A 141 -10.06 20.13 -7.03
C ALA A 141 -11.26 20.74 -7.78
N TYR A 142 -11.38 20.48 -9.08
CA TYR A 142 -12.45 21.01 -9.92
C TYR A 142 -13.63 20.04 -9.99
N THR A 143 -14.80 20.47 -9.50
CA THR A 143 -15.99 19.63 -9.30
C THR A 143 -16.59 19.08 -10.59
N VAL A 144 -16.68 19.92 -11.62
CA VAL A 144 -17.26 19.55 -12.93
C VAL A 144 -16.49 18.41 -13.58
N ALA A 145 -15.16 18.47 -13.57
CA ALA A 145 -14.31 17.41 -14.12
C ALA A 145 -14.43 16.09 -13.33
N HIS A 146 -14.53 16.18 -12.00
CA HIS A 146 -14.71 14.99 -11.16
C HIS A 146 -16.06 14.30 -11.42
N ALA A 147 -17.13 15.06 -11.58
CA ALA A 147 -18.44 14.52 -11.97
C ALA A 147 -18.43 13.98 -13.41
N ALA A 148 -17.77 14.68 -14.35
CA ALA A 148 -17.56 14.18 -15.71
C ALA A 148 -16.83 12.83 -15.71
N ARG A 149 -15.83 12.67 -14.83
CA ARG A 149 -15.12 11.40 -14.67
C ARG A 149 -16.03 10.26 -14.20
N PHE A 150 -16.87 10.50 -13.18
CA PHE A 150 -17.88 9.52 -12.77
C PHE A 150 -18.82 9.15 -13.92
N ASN A 151 -19.16 10.11 -14.79
CA ASN A 151 -20.02 9.88 -15.94
C ASN A 151 -19.34 8.99 -16.99
N THR A 152 -18.09 9.26 -17.34
CA THR A 152 -17.28 8.43 -18.23
C THR A 152 -17.19 6.98 -17.74
N ASP A 153 -16.98 6.78 -16.44
CA ASP A 153 -16.89 5.45 -15.81
C ASP A 153 -18.26 4.81 -15.49
N LYS A 154 -19.36 5.40 -15.99
CA LYS A 154 -20.75 4.92 -15.84
C LYS A 154 -21.18 4.76 -14.38
N GLN A 155 -20.67 5.64 -13.52
CA GLN A 155 -20.96 5.70 -12.09
C GLN A 155 -21.73 6.98 -11.70
N TRP A 156 -22.06 7.84 -12.66
CA TRP A 156 -22.87 9.05 -12.46
C TRP A 156 -24.37 8.78 -12.54
N THR A 157 -25.15 9.50 -11.74
CA THR A 157 -26.61 9.59 -11.85
C THR A 157 -27.04 11.04 -11.65
N ALA A 158 -27.73 11.62 -12.64
CA ALA A 158 -28.29 12.97 -12.56
C ALA A 158 -29.56 12.99 -11.69
N MET A 159 -29.82 14.09 -10.99
CA MET A 159 -30.96 14.25 -10.08
C MET A 159 -32.26 14.66 -10.81
N THR A 160 -32.62 13.94 -11.88
CA THR A 160 -33.79 14.30 -12.71
C THR A 160 -35.12 13.73 -12.22
N ASN A 161 -35.09 12.74 -11.31
CA ASN A 161 -36.28 11.99 -10.87
C ASN A 161 -36.60 12.16 -9.39
N GLY A 162 -35.97 13.12 -8.71
CA GLY A 162 -36.10 13.31 -7.27
C GLY A 162 -35.36 12.29 -6.42
N ILE A 163 -35.19 12.59 -5.13
CA ILE A 163 -34.32 11.85 -4.20
C ILE A 163 -34.69 10.37 -4.12
N LEU A 164 -35.95 10.04 -3.80
CA LEU A 164 -36.39 8.63 -3.61
C LEU A 164 -36.15 7.76 -4.85
N LYS A 165 -36.48 8.28 -6.03
CA LYS A 165 -36.38 7.50 -7.28
C LYS A 165 -34.97 7.52 -7.88
N SER A 166 -34.11 8.44 -7.44
CA SER A 166 -32.71 8.49 -7.89
C SER A 166 -31.88 7.33 -7.35
N GLY A 167 -32.28 6.77 -6.20
CA GLY A 167 -31.52 5.74 -5.50
C GLY A 167 -30.23 6.26 -4.85
N ILE A 168 -30.07 7.58 -4.67
CA ILE A 168 -28.98 8.18 -3.89
C ILE A 168 -28.95 7.57 -2.48
N ARG A 169 -27.75 7.31 -1.96
CA ARG A 169 -27.57 6.64 -0.67
C ARG A 169 -26.25 6.98 -0.01
N ARG A 170 -26.13 6.57 1.26
CA ARG A 170 -24.91 6.69 2.07
C ARG A 170 -23.68 6.24 1.28
N GLY A 171 -22.63 7.05 1.32
CA GLY A 171 -21.36 6.82 0.63
C GLY A 171 -21.30 7.38 -0.80
N ASP A 172 -22.41 7.77 -1.43
CA ASP A 172 -22.36 8.44 -2.73
C ASP A 172 -21.64 9.80 -2.62
N ILE A 173 -20.88 10.18 -3.64
CA ILE A 173 -20.29 11.52 -3.76
C ILE A 173 -21.32 12.39 -4.48
N VAL A 174 -21.94 13.31 -3.73
CA VAL A 174 -23.02 14.16 -4.23
C VAL A 174 -22.46 15.49 -4.71
N PHE A 175 -22.95 15.95 -5.85
CA PHE A 175 -22.55 17.20 -6.48
C PHE A 175 -23.75 18.13 -6.59
N PHE A 176 -23.53 19.42 -6.36
CA PHE A 176 -24.59 20.41 -6.23
C PHE A 176 -24.53 21.45 -7.33
N ASP A 177 -25.69 21.92 -7.78
CA ASP A 177 -25.87 22.97 -8.77
C ASP A 177 -26.91 23.94 -8.22
N TRP A 178 -26.47 25.14 -7.86
CA TRP A 178 -27.31 26.13 -7.18
C TRP A 178 -28.37 26.73 -8.11
N ASP A 179 -28.22 26.60 -9.43
CA ASP A 179 -29.21 26.98 -10.42
C ASP A 179 -30.26 25.87 -10.68
N GLY A 180 -30.09 24.68 -10.08
CA GLY A 180 -31.09 23.61 -10.07
C GLY A 180 -31.31 22.91 -11.42
N THR A 181 -30.32 22.91 -12.31
CA THR A 181 -30.44 22.41 -13.69
C THR A 181 -30.20 20.90 -13.82
N SER A 182 -29.55 20.27 -12.84
CA SER A 182 -29.09 18.87 -12.90
C SER A 182 -28.02 18.60 -13.97
N GLU A 183 -27.29 19.64 -14.40
CA GLU A 183 -26.25 19.54 -15.43
C GLU A 183 -24.84 19.50 -14.83
N ILE A 184 -23.99 18.60 -15.34
CA ILE A 184 -22.59 18.48 -14.88
C ILE A 184 -21.84 19.82 -15.03
N GLY A 185 -22.05 20.54 -16.13
CA GLY A 185 -21.40 21.84 -16.39
C GLY A 185 -21.85 22.95 -15.45
N LYS A 186 -22.90 22.73 -14.65
CA LYS A 186 -23.47 23.71 -13.70
C LYS A 186 -23.22 23.33 -12.22
N ILE A 187 -22.49 22.26 -11.95
CA ILE A 187 -22.05 21.87 -10.59
C ILE A 187 -21.16 22.91 -9.86
N ASP A 188 -21.64 23.51 -8.79
CA ASP A 188 -20.93 24.47 -7.95
C ASP A 188 -20.17 23.82 -6.77
N HIS A 189 -20.63 22.69 -6.27
CA HIS A 189 -20.13 22.14 -5.01
C HIS A 189 -20.19 20.61 -4.96
N VAL A 190 -19.57 20.01 -3.95
CA VAL A 190 -19.49 18.57 -3.76
C VAL A 190 -19.43 18.18 -2.28
N GLY A 191 -20.00 17.03 -1.93
CA GLY A 191 -20.01 16.46 -0.60
C GLY A 191 -20.06 14.93 -0.63
N ILE A 192 -20.05 14.31 0.56
CA ILE A 192 -20.39 12.89 0.72
C ILE A 192 -21.76 12.75 1.37
N VAL A 193 -22.57 11.80 0.89
CA VAL A 193 -23.86 11.47 1.51
C VAL A 193 -23.64 10.59 2.74
N THR A 194 -24.17 11.01 3.89
CA THR A 194 -24.17 10.21 5.12
C THR A 194 -25.49 9.49 5.35
N SER A 195 -26.61 10.07 4.92
CA SER A 195 -27.93 9.41 4.95
C SER A 195 -28.96 10.16 4.12
N VAL A 196 -30.12 9.55 3.91
CA VAL A 196 -31.29 10.14 3.25
C VAL A 196 -32.46 10.03 4.24
N SER A 197 -33.30 11.05 4.34
CA SER A 197 -34.52 10.95 5.17
C SER A 197 -35.46 9.88 4.61
N SER A 198 -36.21 9.21 5.49
CA SER A 198 -37.13 8.14 5.10
C SER A 198 -38.24 8.60 4.15
N ASP A 199 -38.67 9.86 4.27
CA ASP A 199 -39.61 10.51 3.37
C ASP A 199 -38.96 11.04 2.07
N GLY A 200 -37.64 10.90 1.95
CA GLY A 200 -36.83 11.34 0.82
C GLY A 200 -36.91 12.82 0.50
N LYS A 201 -37.21 13.67 1.48
CA LYS A 201 -37.14 15.13 1.33
C LYS A 201 -35.72 15.66 1.47
N TYR A 202 -34.90 15.00 2.27
CA TYR A 202 -33.60 15.51 2.70
C TYR A 202 -32.47 14.52 2.44
N VAL A 203 -31.34 15.04 1.97
CA VAL A 203 -30.06 14.34 1.90
C VAL A 203 -29.13 14.96 2.93
N TYR A 204 -28.63 14.14 3.85
CA TYR A 204 -27.66 14.55 4.87
C TYR A 204 -26.25 14.28 4.35
N THR A 205 -25.37 15.26 4.51
CA THR A 205 -24.04 15.24 3.91
C THR A 205 -22.96 15.70 4.88
N ILE A 206 -21.69 15.43 4.54
CA ILE A 206 -20.53 16.17 5.07
C ILE A 206 -19.84 16.85 3.89
N GLU A 207 -19.57 18.14 4.05
CA GLU A 207 -19.12 19.00 2.96
C GLU A 207 -18.00 19.91 3.43
N GLY A 208 -16.84 19.85 2.76
CA GLY A 208 -15.74 20.79 2.96
C GLY A 208 -16.04 22.12 2.28
N ASN A 209 -15.49 23.20 2.82
CA ASN A 209 -15.64 24.55 2.26
C ASN A 209 -17.08 25.05 2.13
N THR A 210 -17.98 24.65 3.03
CA THR A 210 -19.29 25.30 3.19
C THR A 210 -19.21 26.25 4.38
N ALA A 211 -19.46 27.54 4.18
CA ALA A 211 -19.15 28.57 5.17
C ALA A 211 -17.67 28.60 5.56
N ASN A 212 -16.79 28.28 4.61
CA ASN A 212 -15.34 28.11 4.80
C ASN A 212 -14.98 27.10 5.89
N VAL A 213 -15.88 26.15 6.20
CA VAL A 213 -15.65 25.04 7.15
C VAL A 213 -16.02 23.70 6.51
N CYS A 214 -15.51 22.61 7.08
CA CYS A 214 -16.05 21.28 6.85
C CYS A 214 -17.18 21.02 7.86
N ALA A 215 -18.37 20.72 7.39
CA ALA A 215 -19.56 20.65 8.23
C ALA A 215 -20.56 19.61 7.73
N ARG A 216 -21.44 19.20 8.64
CA ARG A 216 -22.67 18.48 8.26
C ARG A 216 -23.64 19.47 7.62
N ARG A 217 -24.29 19.05 6.54
CA ARG A 217 -25.31 19.85 5.84
C ARG A 217 -26.55 19.04 5.52
N VAL A 218 -27.65 19.75 5.28
CA VAL A 218 -28.92 19.16 4.82
C VAL A 218 -29.34 19.82 3.51
N ARG A 219 -29.51 19.00 2.48
CA ARG A 219 -29.76 19.44 1.10
C ARG A 219 -31.09 18.89 0.59
N VAL A 220 -31.75 19.65 -0.28
CA VAL A 220 -32.99 19.24 -0.96
C VAL A 220 -32.73 18.91 -2.41
N VAL A 221 -33.71 18.30 -3.07
CA VAL A 221 -33.63 17.92 -4.49
C VAL A 221 -33.22 19.10 -5.40
N ALA A 222 -33.67 20.31 -5.09
CA ALA A 222 -33.40 21.50 -5.90
C ALA A 222 -31.93 21.93 -5.90
N ASP A 223 -31.15 21.51 -4.90
CA ASP A 223 -29.74 21.87 -4.75
C ASP A 223 -28.81 20.87 -5.49
N ILE A 224 -29.32 19.68 -5.80
CA ILE A 224 -28.48 18.53 -6.19
C ILE A 224 -28.44 18.42 -7.71
N ALA A 225 -27.24 18.44 -8.28
CA ALA A 225 -27.04 18.18 -9.70
C ALA A 225 -27.16 16.68 -10.02
N GLY A 226 -26.56 15.86 -9.14
CA GLY A 226 -26.45 14.43 -9.28
C GLY A 226 -25.41 13.87 -8.33
N PHE A 227 -25.08 12.60 -8.48
CA PHE A 227 -24.08 11.94 -7.64
C PHE A 227 -23.26 10.91 -8.42
N GLY A 228 -22.00 10.78 -8.04
CA GLY A 228 -21.14 9.66 -8.39
C GLY A 228 -21.27 8.56 -7.35
N ARG A 229 -21.34 7.30 -7.79
CA ARG A 229 -21.35 6.12 -6.93
C ARG A 229 -20.01 5.40 -6.99
N PRO A 230 -19.11 5.60 -6.02
CA PRO A 230 -17.84 4.87 -5.99
C PRO A 230 -18.04 3.36 -5.88
N LYS A 231 -17.17 2.60 -6.55
CA LYS A 231 -17.09 1.14 -6.36
C LYS A 231 -16.22 0.86 -5.14
N TYR A 232 -16.75 1.18 -3.96
CA TYR A 232 -16.05 0.93 -2.71
C TYR A 232 -15.66 -0.55 -2.59
N PRO A 233 -14.46 -0.86 -2.09
CA PRO A 233 -14.11 -2.23 -1.73
C PRO A 233 -15.13 -2.76 -0.71
N THR A 234 -15.86 -3.82 -1.06
CA THR A 234 -16.77 -4.50 -0.14
C THR A 234 -15.96 -5.33 0.83
N THR A 235 -16.27 -5.25 2.13
CA THR A 235 -15.65 -6.10 3.15
C THR A 235 -16.10 -7.54 2.96
N GLY A 236 -15.22 -8.37 2.40
CA GLY A 236 -15.16 -9.77 2.77
C GLY A 236 -14.63 -9.93 4.21
N PRO A 237 -14.78 -11.10 4.84
CA PRO A 237 -14.22 -11.35 6.17
C PRO A 237 -12.73 -11.00 6.17
N VAL A 238 -12.28 -10.32 7.23
CA VAL A 238 -10.87 -9.97 7.47
C VAL A 238 -10.05 -11.25 7.50
N THR A 239 -9.57 -11.68 6.34
CA THR A 239 -8.26 -12.29 6.27
C THR A 239 -7.31 -11.13 6.56
N ALA A 240 -6.47 -11.27 7.59
CA ALA A 240 -5.34 -10.38 7.81
C ALA A 240 -4.74 -10.07 6.44
N ALA A 241 -4.72 -8.78 6.05
CA ALA A 241 -4.30 -8.37 4.71
C ALA A 241 -3.04 -9.17 4.36
N THR A 242 -3.11 -9.98 3.31
CA THR A 242 -1.96 -10.78 2.88
C THR A 242 -0.79 -9.81 2.75
N PRO A 243 0.32 -10.02 3.46
CA PRO A 243 1.44 -9.08 3.43
C PRO A 243 1.84 -8.82 1.99
N ALA A 244 2.26 -7.58 1.69
CA ALA A 244 2.80 -7.28 0.38
C ALA A 244 3.91 -8.29 0.00
N ARG A 245 3.78 -8.89 -1.19
CA ARG A 245 4.71 -9.90 -1.71
C ARG A 245 5.43 -9.51 -3.00
N TYR A 246 5.36 -8.23 -3.37
CA TYR A 246 6.13 -7.72 -4.50
C TYR A 246 7.54 -7.32 -4.06
N LYS A 247 8.41 -7.02 -5.03
CA LYS A 247 9.79 -6.59 -4.79
C LYS A 247 10.01 -5.18 -5.33
N VAL A 248 10.94 -4.48 -4.71
CA VAL A 248 11.45 -3.18 -5.15
C VAL A 248 12.96 -3.20 -5.17
N THR A 249 13.57 -2.34 -5.99
CA THR A 249 15.01 -2.12 -5.98
C THR A 249 15.31 -0.78 -5.34
N VAL A 250 16.02 -0.78 -4.21
CA VAL A 250 16.50 0.44 -3.56
C VAL A 250 18.02 0.43 -3.60
N ASN A 251 18.60 1.46 -4.20
CA ASN A 251 20.05 1.64 -4.33
C ASN A 251 20.77 0.39 -4.88
N GLY A 252 20.14 -0.28 -5.85
CA GLY A 252 20.66 -1.45 -6.55
C GLY A 252 20.43 -2.81 -5.86
N LEU A 253 19.79 -2.84 -4.69
CA LEU A 253 19.47 -4.08 -3.96
C LEU A 253 17.96 -4.34 -3.97
N GLU A 254 17.56 -5.61 -4.13
CA GLU A 254 16.16 -6.02 -4.06
C GLU A 254 15.68 -6.14 -2.62
N TYR A 255 14.48 -5.63 -2.33
CA TYR A 255 13.76 -5.76 -1.06
C TYR A 255 12.32 -6.23 -1.33
N GLY A 256 11.66 -6.82 -0.33
CA GLY A 256 10.33 -7.41 -0.47
C GLY A 256 10.36 -8.94 -0.62
N TYR A 257 9.19 -9.58 -0.60
CA TYR A 257 9.06 -11.04 -0.42
C TYR A 257 9.91 -11.86 -1.39
N GLY A 258 10.69 -12.80 -0.83
CA GLY A 258 11.60 -13.66 -1.56
C GLY A 258 12.89 -12.98 -2.06
N ALA A 259 13.14 -11.71 -1.75
CA ALA A 259 14.46 -11.11 -1.93
C ALA A 259 15.47 -11.79 -1.00
N LYS A 260 16.74 -11.92 -1.43
CA LYS A 260 17.77 -12.67 -0.72
C LYS A 260 19.07 -11.89 -0.63
N GLY A 261 19.76 -12.02 0.49
CA GLY A 261 21.11 -11.48 0.69
C GLY A 261 21.34 -10.95 2.09
N ASP A 262 22.60 -10.61 2.40
CA ASP A 262 23.01 -10.10 3.71
C ASP A 262 22.29 -8.79 4.09
N HIS A 263 21.89 -8.00 3.10
CA HIS A 263 21.12 -6.78 3.31
C HIS A 263 19.72 -7.05 3.88
N ILE A 264 19.13 -8.20 3.58
CA ILE A 264 17.84 -8.63 4.16
C ILE A 264 18.01 -8.94 5.64
N THR A 265 19.03 -9.75 6.00
CA THR A 265 19.34 -10.07 7.39
C THR A 265 19.58 -8.78 8.20
N LYS A 266 20.30 -7.80 7.63
CA LYS A 266 20.57 -6.51 8.26
C LYS A 266 19.29 -5.69 8.52
N VAL A 267 18.35 -5.69 7.57
CA VAL A 267 17.03 -5.04 7.77
C VAL A 267 16.30 -5.69 8.92
N GLY A 268 16.20 -7.02 8.94
CA GLY A 268 15.49 -7.72 10.01
C GLY A 268 16.15 -7.53 11.39
N GLN A 269 17.48 -7.54 11.47
CA GLN A 269 18.21 -7.22 12.70
C GLN A 269 17.96 -5.78 13.18
N ALA A 270 17.90 -4.82 12.25
CA ALA A 270 17.59 -3.44 12.57
C ALA A 270 16.15 -3.27 13.07
N LEU A 271 15.17 -3.96 12.47
CA LEU A 271 13.79 -3.99 12.93
C LEU A 271 13.70 -4.51 14.37
N VAL A 272 14.35 -5.64 14.67
CA VAL A 272 14.42 -6.18 16.05
C VAL A 272 15.05 -5.17 17.01
N LYS A 273 16.18 -4.56 16.64
CA LYS A 273 16.86 -3.55 17.45
C LYS A 273 15.98 -2.31 17.71
N ALA A 274 15.14 -1.94 16.74
CA ALA A 274 14.19 -0.82 16.84
C ALA A 274 12.88 -1.19 17.57
N GLY A 275 12.71 -2.44 18.04
CA GLY A 275 11.51 -2.90 18.75
C GLY A 275 10.41 -3.48 17.86
N PHE A 276 10.65 -3.62 16.56
CA PHE A 276 9.70 -4.13 15.55
C PHE A 276 10.00 -5.59 15.17
N GLY A 277 10.15 -6.47 16.16
CA GLY A 277 10.52 -7.88 15.92
C GLY A 277 9.41 -8.90 16.14
N LYS A 278 8.22 -8.48 16.60
CA LYS A 278 7.18 -9.38 17.17
C LYS A 278 6.65 -10.44 16.20
N HIS A 279 6.80 -10.24 14.89
CA HIS A 279 6.34 -11.21 13.88
C HIS A 279 7.39 -12.29 13.55
N TYR A 280 8.61 -12.20 14.09
CA TYR A 280 9.62 -13.25 13.95
C TYR A 280 9.43 -14.36 15.00
N THR A 281 9.40 -15.61 14.55
CA THR A 281 9.37 -16.79 15.45
C THR A 281 10.78 -17.31 15.77
N GLU A 282 11.69 -17.27 14.79
CA GLU A 282 13.08 -17.77 14.92
C GLU A 282 14.13 -16.66 14.76
N GLY A 283 13.67 -15.42 14.53
CA GLY A 283 14.52 -14.26 14.20
C GLY A 283 14.64 -14.00 12.69
N PRO A 284 15.31 -12.90 12.30
CA PRO A 284 15.44 -12.50 10.90
C PRO A 284 16.41 -13.39 10.12
N GLY A 285 16.00 -13.79 8.92
CA GLY A 285 16.80 -14.63 8.01
C GLY A 285 17.35 -13.86 6.80
N SER A 286 18.09 -14.57 5.94
CA SER A 286 18.68 -14.00 4.71
C SER A 286 17.72 -13.97 3.51
N THR A 287 16.47 -14.40 3.69
CA THR A 287 15.40 -14.36 2.69
C THR A 287 14.21 -13.61 3.27
N TRP A 288 13.72 -12.61 2.55
CA TRP A 288 12.61 -11.78 2.99
C TRP A 288 11.32 -12.61 3.02
N SER A 289 10.70 -12.66 4.18
CA SER A 289 9.50 -13.42 4.48
C SER A 289 8.31 -12.50 4.76
N ASP A 290 7.13 -13.10 4.96
CA ASP A 290 5.96 -12.35 5.42
C ASP A 290 6.19 -11.71 6.81
N ALA A 291 7.07 -12.28 7.65
CA ALA A 291 7.41 -11.70 8.95
C ALA A 291 8.16 -10.37 8.78
N ASP A 292 9.10 -10.31 7.82
CA ASP A 292 9.81 -9.08 7.48
C ASP A 292 8.83 -8.00 6.99
N THR A 293 7.90 -8.35 6.09
CA THR A 293 6.88 -7.41 5.61
C THR A 293 6.01 -6.87 6.74
N ARG A 294 5.53 -7.73 7.66
CA ARG A 294 4.69 -7.27 8.79
C ARG A 294 5.45 -6.41 9.79
N ASN A 295 6.69 -6.79 10.12
CA ASN A 295 7.55 -6.02 11.02
C ASN A 295 7.92 -4.65 10.42
N PHE A 296 8.23 -4.61 9.12
CA PHE A 296 8.54 -3.38 8.41
C PHE A 296 7.32 -2.47 8.26
N SER A 297 6.12 -3.05 8.05
CA SER A 297 4.84 -2.31 8.06
C SER A 297 4.58 -1.66 9.42
N ASP A 298 4.84 -2.37 10.52
CA ASP A 298 4.74 -1.81 11.87
C ASP A 298 5.74 -0.67 12.10
N PHE A 299 6.97 -0.81 11.60
CA PHE A 299 7.96 0.26 11.63
C PHE A 299 7.52 1.48 10.80
N GLN A 300 7.03 1.29 9.58
CA GLN A 300 6.50 2.37 8.74
C GLN A 300 5.37 3.13 9.44
N LYS A 301 4.43 2.43 10.08
CA LYS A 301 3.38 3.06 10.90
C LYS A 301 3.95 3.89 12.05
N SER A 302 5.06 3.45 12.68
CA SER A 302 5.72 4.24 13.72
C SER A 302 6.34 5.55 13.21
N LEU A 303 6.66 5.62 11.91
CA LEU A 303 7.09 6.85 11.24
C LEU A 303 5.91 7.72 10.78
N GLY A 304 4.67 7.33 11.09
CA GLY A 304 3.44 8.01 10.68
C GLY A 304 2.90 7.59 9.31
N TYR A 305 3.47 6.56 8.67
CA TYR A 305 2.99 6.10 7.36
C TYR A 305 1.67 5.33 7.54
N LYS A 306 0.78 5.44 6.54
CA LYS A 306 -0.56 4.84 6.58
C LYS A 306 -0.80 3.92 5.38
N GLY A 307 -1.83 3.09 5.48
CA GLY A 307 -2.17 2.10 4.45
C GLY A 307 -1.21 0.90 4.46
N THR A 308 -1.73 -0.29 4.78
CA THR A 308 -0.94 -1.52 4.89
C THR A 308 -1.20 -2.51 3.75
N ALA A 309 -2.06 -2.17 2.79
CA ALA A 309 -2.24 -2.99 1.59
C ALA A 309 -1.07 -2.81 0.62
N ALA A 310 -0.80 -3.81 -0.20
CA ALA A 310 0.32 -3.77 -1.16
C ALA A 310 0.29 -2.50 -2.03
N GLY A 311 1.41 -1.77 -2.06
CA GLY A 311 1.59 -0.52 -2.80
C GLY A 311 1.28 0.75 -1.99
N GLN A 312 0.88 0.62 -0.73
CA GLN A 312 0.63 1.75 0.18
C GLN A 312 1.85 2.06 1.07
N ASP A 313 1.84 3.21 1.75
CA ASP A 313 3.03 3.76 2.39
C ASP A 313 3.56 2.89 3.55
N ALA A 314 2.67 2.18 4.25
CA ALA A 314 3.00 1.27 5.33
C ALA A 314 2.75 -0.20 4.98
N ASP A 315 2.89 -0.58 3.71
CA ASP A 315 2.61 -1.93 3.22
C ASP A 315 3.66 -2.99 3.59
N GLY A 316 4.75 -2.58 4.23
CA GLY A 316 5.84 -3.45 4.64
C GLY A 316 6.95 -3.60 3.62
N ILE A 317 6.91 -2.93 2.47
CA ILE A 317 7.97 -2.96 1.48
C ILE A 317 8.82 -1.68 1.60
N PRO A 318 10.16 -1.79 1.72
CA PRO A 318 11.01 -0.62 1.97
C PRO A 318 11.09 0.35 0.79
N GLY A 319 10.85 1.62 1.05
CA GLY A 319 11.28 2.73 0.19
C GLY A 319 12.62 3.29 0.67
N SER A 320 13.24 4.16 -0.15
CA SER A 320 14.50 4.82 0.21
C SER A 320 14.44 5.57 1.55
N SER A 321 13.32 6.24 1.84
CA SER A 321 13.17 7.03 3.07
C SER A 321 13.00 6.15 4.32
N SER A 322 12.09 5.17 4.30
CA SER A 322 11.89 4.26 5.44
C SER A 322 13.12 3.39 5.69
N LEU A 323 13.79 2.93 4.64
CA LEU A 323 15.01 2.15 4.78
C LEU A 323 16.16 2.96 5.38
N LYS A 324 16.31 4.24 4.98
CA LYS A 324 17.29 5.15 5.57
C LYS A 324 16.97 5.48 7.03
N ASN A 325 15.70 5.68 7.37
CA ASN A 325 15.27 5.91 8.75
C ASN A 325 15.57 4.69 9.65
N LEU A 326 15.40 3.48 9.13
CA LEU A 326 15.70 2.25 9.87
C LEU A 326 17.21 2.02 10.06
N LEU A 327 17.99 2.18 8.99
CA LEU A 327 19.41 1.77 8.94
C LEU A 327 20.40 2.94 9.15
N GLY A 328 19.92 4.18 9.20
CA GLY A 328 20.73 5.40 9.21
C GLY A 328 21.38 5.75 7.87
N THR A 329 21.68 4.75 7.04
CA THR A 329 22.21 4.92 5.67
C THR A 329 21.52 3.98 4.70
N LEU A 330 21.54 4.29 3.40
CA LEU A 330 20.99 3.42 2.37
C LEU A 330 22.02 2.38 1.94
N PRO A 331 21.77 1.07 2.15
CA PRO A 331 22.67 0.04 1.65
C PRO A 331 22.72 0.13 0.13
N ALA A 332 23.90 0.31 -0.42
CA ALA A 332 24.12 0.26 -1.86
C ALA A 332 24.46 -1.17 -2.25
N LYS A 333 24.01 -1.61 -3.42
CA LYS A 333 24.69 -2.68 -4.12
C LYS A 333 26.14 -2.21 -4.30
N PRO A 334 27.14 -2.97 -3.84
CA PRO A 334 28.52 -2.62 -4.08
C PRO A 334 28.68 -2.30 -5.56
N ALA A 335 29.30 -1.15 -5.87
CA ALA A 335 29.62 -0.83 -7.25
C ALA A 335 30.26 -2.07 -7.88
N PRO A 336 29.95 -2.41 -9.15
CA PRO A 336 30.73 -3.42 -9.82
C PRO A 336 32.20 -3.03 -9.61
N ALA A 337 32.96 -3.92 -8.98
CA ALA A 337 34.40 -3.75 -8.93
C ALA A 337 34.84 -3.36 -10.36
N PRO A 338 35.74 -2.38 -10.53
CA PRO A 338 36.24 -2.04 -11.86
C PRO A 338 36.53 -3.35 -12.58
N ALA A 339 35.99 -3.47 -13.80
CA ALA A 339 35.91 -4.75 -14.52
C ALA A 339 37.19 -5.55 -14.25
N PRO A 340 37.11 -6.79 -13.73
CA PRO A 340 38.31 -7.58 -13.62
C PRO A 340 38.89 -7.61 -15.02
N ALA A 341 40.14 -7.17 -15.16
CA ALA A 341 40.98 -7.66 -16.23
C ALA A 341 40.71 -9.17 -16.31
N LYS A 342 40.39 -9.68 -17.51
CA LYS A 342 40.09 -11.10 -17.82
C LYS A 342 40.33 -11.99 -16.60
N PRO A 343 39.30 -12.63 -15.98
CA PRO A 343 39.52 -13.44 -14.79
C PRO A 343 40.74 -14.32 -15.05
N PRO A 344 41.80 -14.27 -14.21
CA PRO A 344 42.96 -15.09 -14.44
C PRO A 344 42.41 -16.51 -14.59
N THR A 345 42.78 -17.15 -15.69
CA THR A 345 42.37 -18.52 -16.01
C THR A 345 42.41 -19.32 -14.72
N PRO A 346 41.29 -19.94 -14.25
CA PRO A 346 41.24 -20.53 -12.93
C PRO A 346 42.44 -21.45 -12.74
N VAL A 347 43.34 -21.06 -11.83
CA VAL A 347 44.52 -21.87 -11.54
C VAL A 347 44.05 -22.97 -10.61
N TYR A 348 44.10 -24.21 -11.11
CA TYR A 348 43.75 -25.37 -10.32
C TYR A 348 44.96 -25.83 -9.52
N GLN A 349 44.70 -26.36 -8.32
CA GLN A 349 45.73 -26.96 -7.50
C GLN A 349 46.42 -28.09 -8.29
N PRO A 350 47.76 -28.12 -8.42
CA PRO A 350 48.45 -29.27 -8.98
C PRO A 350 48.11 -30.54 -8.17
N TYR A 351 48.00 -31.67 -8.86
CA TYR A 351 47.74 -32.94 -8.19
C TYR A 351 48.84 -33.21 -7.15
N PRO A 352 48.50 -33.34 -5.85
CA PRO A 352 49.50 -33.42 -4.78
C PRO A 352 50.18 -34.80 -4.70
N GLY A 353 49.83 -35.74 -5.58
CA GLY A 353 50.36 -37.11 -5.61
C GLY A 353 49.50 -38.09 -4.81
N LYS A 354 49.56 -39.38 -5.19
CA LYS A 354 48.73 -40.44 -4.58
C LYS A 354 48.98 -40.57 -3.09
N ALA A 355 50.25 -40.49 -2.67
CA ALA A 355 50.68 -40.60 -1.28
C ALA A 355 50.18 -39.45 -0.39
N PHE A 356 49.60 -38.38 -0.95
CA PHE A 356 49.02 -37.29 -0.18
C PHE A 356 47.74 -37.70 0.55
N PHE A 357 46.94 -38.59 -0.05
CA PHE A 357 45.63 -39.00 0.46
C PHE A 357 45.76 -40.25 1.33
N HIS A 358 45.98 -40.04 2.63
CA HIS A 358 46.09 -41.12 3.62
C HIS A 358 45.42 -40.73 4.93
N ALA A 359 45.07 -41.72 5.73
CA ALA A 359 44.48 -41.51 7.06
C ALA A 359 45.38 -40.59 7.91
N GLY A 360 44.75 -39.65 8.63
CA GLY A 360 45.45 -38.68 9.49
C GLY A 360 46.08 -37.49 8.77
N ARG A 361 45.97 -37.39 7.43
CA ARG A 361 46.47 -36.22 6.70
C ARG A 361 45.67 -34.97 7.07
N TYR A 362 46.36 -33.91 7.49
CA TYR A 362 45.80 -32.56 7.67
C TYR A 362 46.35 -31.62 6.59
N SER A 363 45.49 -30.94 5.83
CA SER A 363 45.88 -29.92 4.86
C SER A 363 44.69 -29.09 4.41
N PRO A 364 44.85 -27.78 4.16
CA PRO A 364 43.79 -26.98 3.55
C PRO A 364 43.45 -27.44 2.11
N ILE A 365 44.33 -28.21 1.44
CA ILE A 365 44.04 -28.81 0.11
C ILE A 365 42.88 -29.81 0.22
N ILE A 366 42.74 -30.50 1.37
CA ILE A 366 41.63 -31.42 1.63
C ILE A 366 40.33 -30.64 1.79
N THR A 367 40.34 -29.52 2.52
CA THR A 367 39.19 -28.62 2.59
C THR A 367 38.78 -28.10 1.21
N ALA A 368 39.75 -27.72 0.37
CA ALA A 368 39.51 -27.26 -1.00
C ALA A 368 38.89 -28.36 -1.87
N LEU A 369 39.42 -29.59 -1.78
CA LEU A 369 38.84 -30.78 -2.42
C LEU A 369 37.40 -31.01 -1.96
N GLY A 370 37.15 -31.02 -0.65
CA GLY A 370 35.84 -31.28 -0.09
C GLY A 370 34.80 -30.22 -0.46
N ARG A 371 35.17 -28.94 -0.44
CA ARG A 371 34.31 -27.85 -0.94
C ARG A 371 33.99 -28.02 -2.43
N ARG A 372 34.97 -28.48 -3.21
CA ARG A 372 34.77 -28.73 -4.64
C ARG A 372 33.82 -29.91 -4.89
N LEU A 373 33.94 -30.99 -4.12
CA LEU A 373 32.99 -32.12 -4.16
C LEU A 373 31.57 -31.68 -3.82
N VAL A 374 31.39 -30.87 -2.76
CA VAL A 374 30.09 -30.29 -2.40
C VAL A 374 29.52 -29.44 -3.55
N ALA A 375 30.34 -28.57 -4.15
CA ALA A 375 29.93 -27.72 -5.27
C ALA A 375 29.54 -28.51 -6.53
N LEU A 376 30.09 -29.72 -6.69
CA LEU A 376 29.74 -30.65 -7.78
C LEU A 376 28.56 -31.59 -7.41
N GLY A 377 28.00 -31.49 -6.20
CA GLY A 377 26.88 -32.30 -5.73
C GLY A 377 27.26 -33.59 -5.01
N TYR A 378 28.54 -33.83 -4.74
CA TYR A 378 29.07 -35.05 -4.10
C TYR A 378 29.47 -34.80 -2.64
N GLY A 379 28.64 -34.09 -1.88
CA GLY A 379 28.92 -33.72 -0.48
C GLY A 379 28.25 -34.59 0.58
N ARG A 380 27.46 -35.59 0.18
CA ARG A 380 26.47 -36.27 1.04
C ARG A 380 27.04 -36.95 2.28
N HIS A 381 28.32 -37.33 2.27
CA HIS A 381 28.95 -37.99 3.42
C HIS A 381 29.52 -37.01 4.46
N TYR A 382 29.46 -35.70 4.21
CA TYR A 382 29.83 -34.70 5.21
C TYR A 382 28.65 -34.41 6.14
N SER A 383 28.79 -34.70 7.43
CA SER A 383 27.81 -34.35 8.46
C SER A 383 27.93 -32.89 8.92
N THR A 384 29.17 -32.36 9.01
CA THR A 384 29.48 -30.99 9.47
C THR A 384 30.13 -30.13 8.38
N GLY A 385 30.24 -30.66 7.16
CA GLY A 385 30.95 -30.03 6.04
C GLY A 385 32.41 -30.47 5.91
N PRO A 386 33.07 -30.11 4.79
CA PRO A 386 34.45 -30.51 4.53
C PRO A 386 35.43 -29.76 5.44
N GLY A 387 36.34 -30.50 6.08
CA GLY A 387 37.39 -29.99 6.94
C GLY A 387 38.79 -30.28 6.39
N PRO A 388 39.85 -29.83 7.08
CA PRO A 388 41.24 -30.02 6.65
C PRO A 388 41.78 -31.44 6.87
N ASN A 389 41.08 -32.29 7.61
CA ASN A 389 41.48 -33.68 7.85
C ASN A 389 40.95 -34.59 6.75
N TRP A 390 41.80 -35.48 6.21
CA TRP A 390 41.37 -36.53 5.29
C TRP A 390 40.65 -37.62 6.09
N THR A 391 39.37 -37.82 5.76
CA THR A 391 38.48 -38.75 6.46
C THR A 391 37.81 -39.73 5.49
N ASN A 392 37.09 -40.71 6.04
CA ASN A 392 36.25 -41.59 5.23
C ASN A 392 35.14 -40.83 4.49
N ALA A 393 34.68 -39.68 5.01
CA ALA A 393 33.71 -38.84 4.32
C ALA A 393 34.27 -38.30 2.99
N ASP A 394 35.50 -37.80 3.00
CA ASP A 394 36.19 -37.36 1.78
C ASP A 394 36.34 -38.52 0.79
N ARG A 395 36.82 -39.68 1.27
CA ARG A 395 37.00 -40.88 0.45
C ARG A 395 35.68 -41.33 -0.20
N TRP A 396 34.58 -41.38 0.55
CA TRP A 396 33.29 -41.83 0.02
C TRP A 396 32.70 -40.82 -0.97
N ASN A 397 32.85 -39.52 -0.72
CA ASN A 397 32.43 -38.46 -1.63
C ASN A 397 33.24 -38.49 -2.95
N VAL A 398 34.56 -38.72 -2.88
CA VAL A 398 35.41 -38.94 -4.07
C VAL A 398 34.96 -40.19 -4.83
N ARG A 399 34.67 -41.29 -4.13
CA ARG A 399 34.19 -42.52 -4.77
C ARG A 399 32.87 -42.31 -5.52
N ASP A 400 31.95 -41.57 -4.93
CA ASP A 400 30.68 -41.25 -5.59
C ASP A 400 30.89 -40.38 -6.82
N PHE A 401 31.81 -39.41 -6.75
CA PHE A 401 32.22 -38.62 -7.91
C PHE A 401 32.83 -39.50 -9.01
N GLN A 402 33.76 -40.39 -8.66
CA GLN A 402 34.39 -41.33 -9.59
C GLN A 402 33.37 -42.24 -10.28
N ARG A 403 32.43 -42.82 -9.52
CA ARG A 403 31.34 -43.64 -10.08
C ARG A 403 30.47 -42.85 -11.06
N ALA A 404 30.18 -41.59 -10.75
CA ALA A 404 29.41 -40.73 -11.65
C ALA A 404 30.18 -40.37 -12.94
N GLN A 405 31.50 -40.56 -12.98
CA GLN A 405 32.29 -40.48 -14.21
C GLN A 405 32.21 -41.75 -15.07
N GLY A 406 31.48 -42.77 -14.62
CA GLY A 406 31.39 -44.09 -15.26
C GLY A 406 32.52 -45.05 -14.85
N TRP A 407 33.33 -44.70 -13.85
CA TRP A 407 34.43 -45.55 -13.38
C TRP A 407 33.93 -46.65 -12.43
N THR A 408 34.54 -47.83 -12.50
CA THR A 408 34.16 -49.02 -11.74
C THR A 408 35.39 -49.72 -11.17
N GLY A 409 35.19 -50.64 -10.22
CA GLY A 409 36.29 -51.37 -9.60
C GLY A 409 37.31 -50.45 -8.92
N ASP A 410 38.59 -50.71 -9.16
CA ASP A 410 39.71 -49.97 -8.58
C ASP A 410 39.81 -48.51 -9.08
N ASP A 411 39.18 -48.18 -10.21
CA ASP A 411 39.13 -46.82 -10.74
C ASP A 411 38.11 -45.91 -10.00
N ALA A 412 37.31 -46.51 -9.09
CA ALA A 412 36.40 -45.82 -8.20
C ALA A 412 36.64 -46.20 -6.72
N ASP A 413 37.90 -46.18 -6.30
CA ASP A 413 38.36 -46.56 -4.97
C ASP A 413 38.21 -45.46 -3.89
N GLY A 414 37.81 -44.25 -4.27
CA GLY A 414 37.68 -43.08 -3.40
C GLY A 414 38.97 -42.31 -3.13
N TYR A 415 40.09 -42.69 -3.74
CA TYR A 415 41.34 -41.96 -3.67
C TYR A 415 41.55 -41.16 -4.97
N PRO A 416 41.73 -39.83 -4.91
CA PRO A 416 41.94 -39.05 -6.12
C PRO A 416 43.22 -39.49 -6.83
N GLY A 417 43.09 -39.98 -8.06
CA GLY A 417 44.19 -40.12 -9.02
C GLY A 417 44.35 -38.86 -9.88
N PRO A 418 45.36 -38.80 -10.77
CA PRO A 418 45.58 -37.65 -11.65
C PRO A 418 44.34 -37.25 -12.48
N GLU A 419 43.62 -38.24 -13.03
CA GLU A 419 42.43 -37.97 -13.83
C GLU A 419 41.23 -37.54 -12.95
N THR A 420 41.07 -38.13 -11.76
CA THR A 420 40.08 -37.67 -10.77
C THR A 420 40.33 -36.21 -10.42
N TRP A 421 41.58 -35.86 -10.13
CA TRP A 421 42.00 -34.51 -9.75
C TRP A 421 41.79 -33.48 -10.86
N LYS A 422 42.14 -33.86 -12.11
CA LYS A 422 41.93 -33.05 -13.31
C LYS A 422 40.46 -32.69 -13.52
N ARG A 423 39.55 -33.65 -13.31
CA ARG A 423 38.10 -33.44 -13.47
C ARG A 423 37.50 -32.66 -12.31
N LEU A 424 37.99 -32.89 -11.09
CA LEU A 424 37.56 -32.15 -9.92
C LEU A 424 37.86 -30.66 -10.05
N LYS A 425 38.94 -30.25 -10.73
CA LYS A 425 39.27 -28.82 -10.93
C LYS A 425 39.29 -28.09 -9.57
N VAL A 426 40.02 -28.67 -8.61
CA VAL A 426 40.14 -28.14 -7.25
C VAL A 426 40.80 -26.76 -7.33
N PRO A 427 40.19 -25.69 -6.78
CA PRO A 427 40.80 -24.36 -6.77
C PRO A 427 42.17 -24.39 -6.09
N LYS A 428 43.17 -23.71 -6.68
CA LYS A 428 44.46 -23.49 -6.02
C LYS A 428 44.24 -22.62 -4.78
N ILE A 429 44.85 -23.01 -3.66
CA ILE A 429 44.79 -22.32 -2.37
C ILE A 429 46.16 -21.81 -1.94
#